data_AF-A0A2K3L2A7-F1
#
_entry.id   AF-A0A2K3L2A7-F1
#
_cell.length_a   1.000
_cell.length_b   1.000
_cell.length_c   1.000
_cell.angle_alpha   90.00
_cell.angle_beta   90.00
_cell.angle_gamma   90.00
#
_symmetry.space_group_name_H-M   'P 1'
#
loop_
_entity.id
_entity.type
_entity.pdbx_description
1 polymer ?
#
loop_
_entity_poly.entity_id
_entity_poly.type
_entity_poly.pdbx_seq_one_letter_code
_entity_poly.pdbx_strand_id
1 'polypeptide(L)'
;VLISGKEDLEAPLSPAMDAVIRIFKRVSGLTETDDSNTASGAAAAAFCSIRLLVASTQAINLIGKQGSSIKTIQENSGAAIRVLSGGMLVAIVS
;
A
#
# COMPACT_ATOMS: atom_id res chain seq x y z
N VAL A 1 11.85 -1.68 -6.27
CA VAL A 1 12.24 -2.31 -5.00
C VAL A 1 11.36 -3.53 -4.80
N LEU A 2 11.95 -4.69 -4.46
CA LEU A 2 11.19 -5.88 -4.07
C LEU A 2 11.21 -5.99 -2.55
N ILE A 3 10.05 -6.15 -1.93
CA ILE A 3 9.90 -6.32 -0.48
C ILE A 3 9.30 -7.70 -0.26
N SER A 4 9.95 -8.52 0.55
CA SER A 4 9.50 -9.86 0.91
C SER A 4 9.86 -10.12 2.36
N GLY A 5 8.98 -10.79 3.08
CA GLY A 5 9.18 -11.21 4.46
C GLY A 5 8.42 -12.50 4.70
N LYS A 6 8.94 -13.34 5.59
CA LYS A 6 8.21 -14.53 6.03
C LYS A 6 7.03 -14.06 6.89
N GLU A 7 5.82 -14.52 6.55
CA GLU A 7 4.62 -14.17 7.30
C GLU A 7 4.75 -14.69 8.74
N ASP A 8 4.47 -13.82 9.69
CA ASP A 8 4.38 -14.14 11.11
C ASP A 8 2.98 -13.78 11.57
N LEU A 9 2.23 -14.78 12.06
CA LEU A 9 0.83 -14.63 12.42
C LEU A 9 0.64 -14.02 13.82
N GLU A 10 1.70 -13.97 14.62
CA GLU A 10 1.69 -13.35 15.95
C GLU A 10 2.03 -11.85 15.87
N ALA A 11 2.65 -11.42 14.77
CA ALA A 11 2.91 -10.02 14.49
C ALA A 11 1.61 -9.25 14.17
N PRO A 12 1.43 -8.03 14.72
CA PRO A 12 0.23 -7.21 14.46
C PRO A 12 0.14 -6.72 13.01
N LEU A 13 1.26 -6.67 12.29
CA LEU A 13 1.36 -6.36 10.87
C LEU A 13 2.37 -7.30 10.23
N SER A 14 2.13 -7.68 8.97
CA SER A 14 3.09 -8.53 8.28
C SER A 14 4.41 -7.77 8.04
N PRO A 15 5.57 -8.44 8.12
CA PRO A 15 6.87 -7.79 7.93
C PRO A 15 7.00 -7.09 6.58
N ALA A 16 6.38 -7.63 5.54
CA ALA A 16 6.35 -7.02 4.21
C ALA A 16 5.51 -5.74 4.18
N MET A 17 4.37 -5.71 4.89
CA MET A 17 3.54 -4.52 5.00
C MET A 17 4.23 -3.42 5.81
N ASP A 18 4.85 -3.74 6.94
CA ASP A 18 5.61 -2.76 7.75
C ASP A 18 6.74 -2.11 6.93
N ALA A 19 7.50 -2.93 6.17
CA ALA A 19 8.52 -2.42 5.27
C ALA A 19 7.97 -1.50 4.16
N VAL A 20 6.82 -1.83 3.56
CA VAL A 20 6.13 -0.97 2.56
C VAL A 20 5.74 0.36 3.19
N ILE A 21 5.15 0.35 4.39
CA ILE A 21 4.71 1.58 5.10
C ILE A 21 5.91 2.48 5.39
N ARG A 22 7.02 1.90 5.87
CA ARG A 22 8.25 2.66 6.15
C ARG A 22 8.84 3.30 4.89
N ILE A 23 8.88 2.56 3.78
CA ILE A 23 9.36 3.07 2.50
C ILE A 23 8.44 4.17 1.98
N PHE A 24 7.12 3.97 2.05
CA PHE A 24 6.13 4.98 1.68
C PHE A 24 6.33 6.26 2.49
N LYS A 25 6.37 6.18 3.83
CA LYS A 25 6.62 7.34 4.71
C LYS A 25 7.89 8.09 4.31
N ARG A 26 8.98 7.35 4.03
CA ARG A 26 10.26 7.95 3.65
C ARG A 26 10.23 8.60 2.26
N VAL A 27 9.55 8.00 1.29
CA VAL A 27 9.44 8.53 -0.07
C VAL A 27 8.50 9.73 -0.13
N SER A 28 7.40 9.69 0.61
CA SER A 28 6.40 10.76 0.70
C SER A 28 6.80 11.92 1.62
N GLY A 29 7.96 11.84 2.30
CA GLY A 29 8.39 12.85 3.26
C GLY A 29 7.53 12.92 4.54
N LEU A 30 6.70 11.91 4.79
CA LEU A 30 5.82 11.79 5.97
C LEU A 30 6.58 11.24 7.20
N THR A 31 7.85 11.60 7.37
CA THR A 31 8.60 11.14 8.54
C THR A 31 7.94 11.71 9.79
N GLU A 32 7.79 10.89 10.83
CA GLU A 32 7.45 11.36 12.17
C GLU A 32 8.66 12.19 12.65
N THR A 33 8.64 13.48 12.31
CA THR A 33 9.66 14.45 12.70
C THR A 33 9.53 14.65 14.20
N ASP A 34 10.42 14.01 14.94
CA ASP A 34 10.80 14.41 16.29
C ASP A 34 11.09 15.92 16.29
N ASP A 35 10.47 16.63 17.23
CA ASP A 35 10.43 18.09 17.37
C ASP A 35 11.79 18.79 17.15
N SER A 36 12.17 19.11 15.91
CA SER A 36 13.14 20.16 15.62
C SER A 36 13.12 20.59 14.16
N ASN A 37 12.35 21.65 13.91
CA ASN A 37 12.69 22.78 13.06
C ASN A 37 13.86 22.58 12.07
N THR A 38 13.56 22.20 10.82
CA THR A 38 14.05 22.78 9.54
C THR A 38 13.86 21.79 8.39
N ALA A 39 13.77 22.34 7.17
CA ALA A 39 13.68 21.69 5.85
C ALA A 39 12.25 21.65 5.30
N SER A 40 11.83 22.66 4.53
CA SER A 40 12.28 22.88 3.15
C SER A 40 12.14 21.63 2.30
N GLY A 41 11.12 21.65 1.46
CA GLY A 41 10.92 20.64 0.43
C GLY A 41 9.46 20.28 0.33
N ALA A 42 8.70 21.11 -0.36
CA ALA A 42 7.60 20.64 -1.18
C ALA A 42 8.14 19.57 -2.13
N ALA A 43 8.32 18.35 -1.66
CA ALA A 43 8.70 17.22 -2.48
C ALA A 43 7.42 16.77 -3.15
N ALA A 44 7.21 17.37 -4.33
CA ALA A 44 6.35 16.97 -5.44
C ALA A 44 5.41 15.82 -5.13
N ALA A 45 4.10 16.02 -5.38
CA ALA A 45 3.08 14.98 -5.53
C ALA A 45 3.68 13.70 -6.14
N ALA A 46 4.23 12.85 -5.29
CA ALA A 46 5.03 11.72 -5.70
C ALA A 46 4.00 10.62 -5.86
N PHE A 47 3.48 10.48 -7.07
CA PHE A 47 2.59 9.40 -7.44
C PHE A 47 3.25 8.08 -7.01
N CYS A 48 2.78 7.53 -5.89
CA CYS A 48 3.34 6.32 -5.32
C CYS A 48 2.35 5.21 -5.58
N SER A 49 2.72 4.31 -6.50
CA SER A 49 1.91 3.13 -6.80
C SER A 49 2.43 1.92 -6.04
N ILE A 50 1.59 1.32 -5.20
CA ILE A 50 1.87 0.01 -4.59
C ILE A 50 1.26 -1.05 -5.50
N ARG A 51 2.01 -2.11 -5.83
CA ARG A 51 1.51 -3.27 -6.57
C ARG A 51 1.56 -4.49 -5.66
N LEU A 52 0.40 -5.02 -5.31
CA LEU A 52 0.28 -6.21 -4.49
C LEU A 52 0.01 -7.43 -5.38
N LEU A 53 0.92 -8.40 -5.40
CA LEU A 53 0.71 -9.68 -6.07
C LEU A 53 -0.05 -10.63 -5.13
N VAL A 54 -1.24 -11.05 -5.56
CA VAL A 54 -2.12 -11.90 -4.74
C VAL A 54 -2.51 -13.15 -5.52
N ALA A 55 -2.59 -14.28 -4.82
CA ALA A 55 -3.11 -15.53 -5.38
C ALA A 55 -4.56 -15.34 -5.86
N SER A 56 -4.93 -16.05 -6.93
CA SER A 56 -6.24 -15.89 -7.57
C SER A 56 -7.43 -16.06 -6.62
N THR A 57 -7.33 -17.03 -5.73
CA THR A 57 -8.33 -17.33 -4.71
C THR A 57 -8.48 -16.22 -3.66
N GLN A 58 -7.37 -15.61 -3.24
CA GLN A 58 -7.38 -14.57 -2.21
C GLN A 58 -7.87 -13.23 -2.74
N ALA A 59 -7.58 -12.92 -4.00
CA ALA A 59 -8.02 -11.67 -4.58
C ALA A 59 -9.54 -11.61 -4.84
N ILE A 60 -10.22 -12.76 -5.02
CA ILE A 60 -11.69 -12.80 -5.04
C ILE A 60 -12.25 -12.28 -3.71
N ASN A 61 -11.65 -12.70 -2.58
CA ASN A 61 -12.04 -12.21 -1.26
C ASN A 61 -11.73 -10.72 -1.08
N LEU A 62 -10.60 -10.25 -1.64
CA LEU A 62 -10.22 -8.83 -1.60
C LEU A 62 -11.19 -7.95 -2.41
N ILE A 63 -11.63 -8.41 -3.58
CA ILE A 63 -12.63 -7.73 -4.41
C ILE A 63 -13.97 -7.68 -3.67
N GLY A 64 -14.35 -8.81 -3.06
CA GLY A 64 -15.61 -8.98 -2.36
C GLY A 64 -16.79 -9.18 -3.33
N LYS A 65 -17.94 -9.57 -2.78
CA LYS A 65 -19.16 -9.80 -3.56
C LYS A 65 -19.57 -8.50 -4.26
N GLN A 66 -19.71 -8.53 -5.58
CA GLN A 66 -20.01 -7.36 -6.43
C GLN A 66 -18.97 -6.21 -6.34
N GLY A 67 -17.73 -6.49 -5.91
CA GLY A 67 -16.72 -5.46 -5.75
C GLY A 67 -16.91 -4.57 -4.52
N SER A 68 -17.73 -4.97 -3.55
CA SER A 68 -18.03 -4.14 -2.37
C SER A 68 -16.77 -3.83 -1.54
N SER A 69 -15.93 -4.83 -1.25
CA SER A 69 -14.75 -4.63 -0.41
C SER A 69 -13.73 -3.72 -1.07
N ILE A 70 -13.44 -3.92 -2.37
CA ILE A 70 -12.46 -3.09 -3.08
C ILE A 70 -12.94 -1.63 -3.24
N LYS A 71 -14.25 -1.41 -3.41
CA LYS A 71 -14.84 -0.06 -3.39
C LYS A 71 -14.67 0.61 -2.04
N THR A 72 -14.98 -0.07 -0.95
CA THR A 72 -14.78 0.47 0.39
C THR A 72 -13.31 0.81 0.66
N ILE A 73 -12.37 -0.02 0.18
CA ILE A 73 -10.93 0.27 0.30
C ILE A 73 -10.58 1.52 -0.52
N GLN A 74 -11.09 1.65 -1.74
CA GLN A 74 -10.89 2.83 -2.58
C GLN A 74 -11.44 4.11 -1.93
N GLU A 75 -12.65 4.05 -1.38
CA GLU A 75 -13.31 5.17 -0.69
C GLU A 75 -12.54 5.58 0.57
N ASN A 76 -12.12 4.62 1.40
CA ASN A 76 -11.41 4.89 2.66
C ASN A 76 -9.97 5.38 2.44
N SER A 77 -9.29 4.91 1.39
CA SER A 77 -7.91 5.29 1.10
C SER A 77 -7.78 6.52 0.19
N GLY A 78 -8.83 6.87 -0.55
CA GLY A 78 -8.79 7.89 -1.60
C GLY A 78 -7.91 7.51 -2.81
N ALA A 79 -7.38 6.28 -2.85
CA ALA A 79 -6.44 5.85 -3.87
C ALA A 79 -7.15 5.20 -5.08
N ALA A 80 -6.61 5.39 -6.28
CA ALA A 80 -7.12 4.72 -7.46
C ALA A 80 -6.68 3.25 -7.47
N ILE A 81 -7.66 2.34 -7.47
CA ILE A 81 -7.41 0.89 -7.46
C ILE A 81 -7.63 0.28 -8.85
N ARG A 82 -6.65 -0.46 -9.35
CA ARG A 82 -6.75 -1.22 -10.61
C ARG A 82 -6.43 -2.70 -10.41
N VAL A 83 -7.24 -3.56 -11.01
CA VAL A 83 -7.05 -5.02 -11.04
C VAL A 83 -6.50 -5.42 -12.40
N LEU A 84 -5.30 -6.01 -12.43
CA LEU A 84 -4.66 -6.47 -13.66
C LEU A 84 -4.84 -7.99 -13.86
N SER A 85 -5.23 -8.41 -15.06
CA SER A 85 -5.40 -9.82 -15.43
C SER A 85 -4.07 -10.39 -15.92
N GLY A 86 -3.33 -11.09 -15.04
CA GLY A 86 -2.02 -11.70 -15.36
C GLY A 86 -1.26 -12.27 -14.15
N GLY A 87 -1.97 -12.51 -13.05
CA GLY A 87 -1.40 -12.61 -11.70
C GLY A 87 -1.77 -11.35 -10.95
N MET A 88 -2.90 -11.40 -10.22
CA MET A 88 -3.61 -10.21 -9.73
C MET A 88 -2.69 -9.25 -9.00
N LEU A 89 -2.36 -8.17 -9.71
CA LEU A 89 -1.70 -6.99 -9.18
C LEU A 89 -2.80 -5.99 -8.84
N VAL A 90 -2.93 -5.67 -7.56
CA VAL A 90 -3.72 -4.51 -7.12
C VAL A 90 -2.78 -3.31 -7.12
N ALA A 91 -3.00 -2.38 -8.04
CA ALA A 91 -2.29 -1.11 -8.06
C ALA A 91 -3.08 -0.10 -7.23
N ILE A 92 -2.57 0.30 -6.06
CA ILE A 92 -3.08 1.43 -5.28
C ILE A 92 -2.24 2.65 -5.67
N VAL A 93 -2.85 3.65 -6.31
CA VAL A 93 -2.19 4.91 -6.69
C VAL A 93 -2.76 6.03 -5.83
N SER A 94 -1.93 6.59 -4.94
CA SER A 94 -2.19 7.88 -4.28
C SER A 94 -1.62 9.03 -5.10
#